data_AF-A0A191HWQ0-F1
#
_entry.id   AF-A0A191HWQ0-F1
#
_cell.length_a   1.000
_cell.length_b   1.000
_cell.length_c   1.000
_cell.angle_alpha   90.00
_cell.angle_beta   90.00
_cell.angle_gamma   90.00
#
_symmetry.space_group_name_H-M   'P 1'
#
loop_
_entity.id
_entity.type
_entity.pdbx_description
1 polymer ?
#
loop_
_entity_poly.entity_id
_entity_poly.type
_entity_poly.pdbx_seq_one_letter_code
_entity_poly.pdbx_strand_id
1 'polypeptide(L)'
;MKKVENAFLKLYYNFVYFFIGSVSVQGAEVGKTYSELFEDQNLGKIVAAISNKGLGDNPTEEELSKITKLVILEGKSNSDFQIVSLKGLANLKNLKHLEITNNLIKEIPREIGSLKK
;
A
#
# COMPACT_ATOMS: atom_id res chain seq x y z
N MET A 1 19.73 44.11 3.29
CA MET A 1 19.47 43.11 2.22
C MET A 1 20.07 41.74 2.52
N LYS A 2 21.30 41.62 3.05
CA LYS A 2 21.96 40.32 3.33
C LYS A 2 21.32 39.37 4.37
N LYS A 3 20.40 39.86 5.24
CA LYS A 3 19.75 39.01 6.26
C LYS A 3 18.59 38.17 5.71
N VAL A 4 17.90 38.65 4.68
CA VAL A 4 16.71 37.98 4.13
C VAL A 4 17.12 36.85 3.20
N GLU A 5 18.15 37.07 2.37
CA GLU A 5 18.73 36.05 1.48
C GLU A 5 19.24 34.84 2.27
N ASN A 6 19.86 35.06 3.43
CA ASN A 6 20.32 33.98 4.32
C ASN A 6 19.18 33.12 4.89
N ALA A 7 17.99 33.70 5.12
CA ALA A 7 16.85 32.95 5.61
C ALA A 7 16.24 32.06 4.50
N PHE A 8 16.14 32.59 3.27
CA PHE A 8 15.67 31.82 2.11
C PHE A 8 16.64 30.70 1.73
N LEU A 9 17.95 30.98 1.72
CA LEU A 9 18.98 29.95 1.51
C LEU A 9 18.91 28.88 2.58
N LYS A 10 18.71 29.24 3.85
CA LYS A 10 18.59 28.28 4.95
C LYS A 10 17.31 27.44 4.88
N LEU A 11 16.19 28.04 4.45
CA LEU A 11 14.94 27.32 4.24
C LEU A 11 15.03 26.37 3.05
N TYR A 12 15.62 26.81 1.93
CA TYR A 12 15.87 25.97 0.75
C TYR A 12 16.86 24.86 1.08
N TYR A 13 17.93 25.13 1.83
CA TYR A 13 18.88 24.12 2.29
C TYR A 13 18.17 23.09 3.19
N ASN A 14 17.34 23.52 4.13
CA ASN A 14 16.55 22.59 4.95
C ASN A 14 15.54 21.78 4.12
N PHE A 15 14.90 22.39 3.12
CA PHE A 15 13.92 21.74 2.25
C PHE A 15 14.58 20.73 1.31
N VAL A 16 15.78 21.06 0.80
CA VAL A 16 16.59 20.19 -0.04
C VAL A 16 17.22 19.07 0.78
N TYR A 17 17.74 19.31 1.97
CA TYR A 17 18.26 18.24 2.86
C TYR A 17 17.18 17.31 3.40
N PHE A 18 15.93 17.80 3.53
CA PHE A 18 14.78 16.93 3.77
C PHE A 18 14.53 15.95 2.60
N PHE A 19 14.98 16.28 1.39
CA PHE A 19 14.80 15.46 0.18
C PHE A 19 16.05 14.69 -0.30
N ILE A 20 17.29 15.09 0.04
CA ILE A 20 18.52 14.43 -0.45
C ILE A 20 19.51 13.93 0.61
N GLY A 21 19.19 13.99 1.92
CA GLY A 21 20.12 13.57 2.97
C GLY A 21 19.59 12.45 3.87
N SER A 22 19.91 11.21 3.53
CA SER A 22 19.84 10.07 4.45
C SER A 22 20.62 10.38 5.74
N VAL A 23 19.92 10.66 6.83
CA VAL A 23 20.47 10.64 8.19
C VAL A 23 19.78 9.52 8.95
N SER A 24 20.60 8.61 9.46
CA SER A 24 20.23 7.46 10.27
C SER A 24 19.53 7.88 11.57
N VAL A 25 18.24 8.21 11.48
CA VAL A 25 17.30 7.86 12.55
C VAL A 25 17.26 6.34 12.56
N GLN A 26 17.39 5.73 13.73
CA GLN A 26 17.36 4.28 13.87
C GLN A 26 16.06 3.73 13.25
N GLY A 27 16.14 3.26 12.00
CA GLY A 27 15.18 2.41 11.31
C GLY A 27 13.79 2.98 11.01
N ALA A 28 13.62 4.24 10.61
CA ALA A 28 12.38 4.63 9.94
C ALA A 28 12.46 4.24 8.46
N GLU A 29 12.28 2.96 8.14
CA GLU A 29 11.85 2.60 6.80
C GLU A 29 10.55 3.38 6.56
N VAL A 30 10.55 4.30 5.60
CA VAL A 30 9.28 4.78 5.06
C VAL A 30 8.66 3.55 4.41
N GLY A 31 7.79 2.88 5.16
CA GLY A 31 7.15 1.64 4.72
C GLY A 31 6.43 1.89 3.39
N LYS A 32 6.18 0.86 2.60
CA LYS A 32 5.32 1.04 1.42
C LYS A 32 3.88 1.33 1.87
N THR A 33 3.19 2.19 1.16
CA THR A 33 1.75 2.45 1.31
C THR A 33 0.91 1.30 0.74
N TYR A 34 -0.40 1.25 1.03
CA TYR A 34 -1.29 0.31 0.35
C TYR A 34 -1.27 0.48 -1.19
N SER A 35 -1.19 1.69 -1.71
CA SER A 35 -1.04 1.93 -3.16
C SER A 35 0.25 1.37 -3.77
N GLU A 36 1.31 1.23 -2.97
CA GLU A 36 2.59 0.71 -3.45
C GLU A 36 2.73 -0.81 -3.23
N LEU A 37 1.97 -1.36 -2.28
CA LEU A 37 1.95 -2.79 -1.97
C LEU A 37 1.03 -3.58 -2.90
N PHE A 38 -0.06 -2.97 -3.38
CA PHE A 38 -1.07 -3.62 -4.22
C PHE A 38 -1.10 -2.94 -5.58
N GLU A 39 -0.82 -3.69 -6.65
CA GLU A 39 -0.81 -3.16 -8.02
C GLU A 39 -2.20 -2.65 -8.44
N ASP A 40 -3.24 -3.34 -7.99
CA ASP A 40 -4.63 -2.93 -8.17
C ASP A 40 -5.08 -1.99 -7.04
N GLN A 41 -5.47 -0.76 -7.39
CA GLN A 41 -5.88 0.24 -6.41
C GLN A 41 -7.19 -0.12 -5.70
N ASN A 42 -8.09 -0.84 -6.34
CA ASN A 42 -9.35 -1.25 -5.71
C ASN A 42 -9.09 -2.34 -4.68
N LEU A 43 -8.22 -3.30 -5.00
CA LEU A 43 -7.70 -4.26 -4.02
C LEU A 43 -7.01 -3.54 -2.85
N GLY A 44 -6.11 -2.59 -3.14
CA GLY A 44 -5.43 -1.80 -2.13
C GLY A 44 -6.39 -1.03 -1.21
N LYS A 45 -7.44 -0.41 -1.77
CA LYS A 45 -8.48 0.30 -1.01
C LYS A 45 -9.25 -0.65 -0.08
N ILE A 46 -9.62 -1.82 -0.58
CA ILE A 46 -10.36 -2.82 0.22
C ILE A 46 -9.49 -3.30 1.40
N VAL A 47 -8.23 -3.64 1.14
CA VAL A 47 -7.31 -4.08 2.19
C VAL A 47 -7.06 -2.94 3.20
N ALA A 48 -6.88 -1.71 2.74
CA ALA A 48 -6.74 -0.55 3.61
C ALA A 48 -7.99 -0.34 4.48
N ALA A 49 -9.18 -0.44 3.89
CA ALA A 49 -10.46 -0.26 4.59
C ALA A 49 -10.68 -1.31 5.70
N ILE A 50 -10.26 -2.57 5.48
CA ILE A 50 -10.31 -3.62 6.53
C ILE A 50 -9.47 -3.22 7.75
N SER A 51 -8.36 -2.51 7.53
CA SER A 51 -7.50 -1.98 8.58
C SER A 51 -7.92 -0.59 9.09
N ASN A 52 -9.10 -0.09 8.69
CA ASN A 52 -9.58 1.28 8.97
C ASN A 52 -8.62 2.38 8.50
N LYS A 53 -8.02 2.20 7.32
CA LYS A 53 -7.03 3.10 6.72
C LYS A 53 -7.40 3.50 5.29
N GLY A 54 -6.76 4.54 4.80
CA GLY A 54 -6.80 4.98 3.41
C GLY A 54 -5.70 4.34 2.55
N LEU A 55 -5.89 4.40 1.23
CA LEU A 55 -4.96 3.82 0.24
C LEU A 55 -3.52 4.40 0.34
N GLY A 56 -3.40 5.66 0.75
CA GLY A 56 -2.11 6.35 0.92
C GLY A 56 -1.42 6.08 2.25
N ASP A 57 -2.06 5.34 3.17
CA ASP A 57 -1.45 5.00 4.45
C ASP A 57 -0.50 3.80 4.33
N ASN A 58 0.45 3.73 5.25
CA ASN A 58 1.39 2.61 5.37
C ASN A 58 0.80 1.56 6.33
N PRO A 59 0.60 0.30 5.89
CA PRO A 59 0.29 -0.78 6.81
C PRO A 59 1.47 -1.14 7.70
N THR A 60 1.16 -1.61 8.91
CA THR A 60 2.11 -2.38 9.72
C THR A 60 2.03 -3.86 9.37
N GLU A 61 3.08 -4.64 9.66
CA GLU A 61 3.04 -6.10 9.49
C GLU A 61 1.93 -6.74 10.33
N GLU A 62 1.68 -6.22 11.54
CA GLU A 62 0.63 -6.71 12.43
C GLU A 62 -0.75 -6.54 11.80
N GLU A 63 -1.04 -5.38 11.20
CA GLU A 63 -2.31 -5.11 10.51
C GLU A 63 -2.55 -6.10 9.37
N LEU A 64 -1.57 -6.29 8.48
CA LEU A 64 -1.68 -7.23 7.36
C LEU A 64 -1.83 -8.68 7.85
N SER A 65 -1.17 -9.03 8.96
CA SER A 65 -1.23 -10.37 9.54
C SER A 65 -2.60 -10.73 10.14
N LYS A 66 -3.41 -9.74 10.51
CA LYS A 66 -4.78 -9.93 11.02
C LYS A 66 -5.77 -10.29 9.91
N ILE A 67 -5.44 -9.97 8.66
CA ILE A 67 -6.28 -10.27 7.50
C ILE A 67 -6.10 -11.74 7.13
N THR A 68 -6.97 -12.57 7.69
CA THR A 68 -6.99 -14.03 7.45
C THR A 68 -8.02 -14.46 6.43
N LYS A 69 -9.01 -13.60 6.16
CA LYS A 69 -10.10 -13.83 5.22
C LYS A 69 -10.32 -12.56 4.40
N LEU A 70 -10.35 -12.71 3.08
CA LEU A 70 -10.68 -11.64 2.15
C LEU A 70 -11.77 -12.15 1.20
N VAL A 71 -12.93 -11.50 1.27
CA VAL A 71 -14.10 -11.83 0.44
C VAL A 71 -14.53 -10.57 -0.28
N ILE A 72 -14.46 -10.60 -1.60
CA ILE A 72 -14.79 -9.49 -2.49
C ILE A 72 -15.86 -9.98 -3.46
N LEU A 73 -17.08 -9.52 -3.22
CA LEU A 73 -18.28 -9.89 -3.97
C LEU A 73 -18.78 -8.65 -4.71
N GLU A 74 -18.18 -8.36 -5.85
CA GLU A 74 -18.65 -7.23 -6.65
C GLU A 74 -19.86 -7.66 -7.49
N GLY A 75 -20.94 -6.89 -7.39
CA GLY A 75 -22.13 -7.10 -8.21
C GLY A 75 -21.82 -6.71 -9.65
N LYS A 76 -22.35 -7.47 -10.62
CA LYS A 76 -22.19 -7.30 -12.08
C LYS A 76 -22.45 -5.89 -12.67
N SER A 77 -22.80 -4.88 -11.87
CA SER A 77 -23.42 -3.63 -12.32
C SER A 77 -22.56 -2.36 -12.15
N ASN A 78 -21.39 -2.41 -11.53
CA ASN A 78 -20.60 -1.21 -11.24
C ASN A 78 -19.20 -1.36 -11.87
N SER A 79 -18.99 -0.75 -13.02
CA SER A 79 -17.70 -0.78 -13.75
C SER A 79 -16.51 -0.27 -12.94
N ASP A 80 -16.76 0.49 -11.88
CA ASP A 80 -15.75 1.33 -11.24
C ASP A 80 -14.95 0.60 -10.14
N PHE A 81 -15.41 -0.59 -9.73
CA PHE A 81 -14.81 -1.40 -8.66
C PHE A 81 -14.39 -2.80 -9.10
N GLN A 82 -13.83 -2.90 -10.31
CA GLN A 82 -13.28 -4.17 -10.78
C GLN A 82 -11.82 -4.33 -10.34
N ILE A 83 -11.48 -5.52 -9.87
CA ILE A 83 -10.11 -5.97 -9.62
C ILE A 83 -9.60 -6.63 -10.89
N VAL A 84 -8.46 -6.15 -11.39
CA VAL A 84 -7.77 -6.67 -12.58
C VAL A 84 -6.48 -7.42 -12.24
N SER A 85 -5.88 -7.15 -11.07
CA SER A 85 -4.61 -7.73 -10.63
C SER A 85 -4.66 -8.16 -9.17
N LEU A 86 -4.06 -9.31 -8.87
CA LEU A 86 -3.93 -9.87 -7.52
C LEU A 86 -2.53 -9.65 -6.91
N LYS A 87 -1.64 -8.95 -7.62
CA LYS A 87 -0.30 -8.66 -7.12
C LYS A 87 -0.37 -7.77 -5.89
N GLY A 88 0.41 -8.14 -4.89
CA GLY A 88 0.37 -7.59 -3.54
C GLY A 88 -0.29 -8.51 -2.52
N LEU A 89 -1.07 -9.51 -2.94
CA LEU A 89 -1.73 -10.44 -2.00
C LEU A 89 -0.73 -11.25 -1.16
N ALA A 90 0.49 -11.49 -1.65
CA ALA A 90 1.53 -12.15 -0.88
C ALA A 90 1.95 -11.39 0.40
N ASN A 91 1.63 -10.09 0.50
CA ASN A 91 1.82 -9.31 1.72
C ASN A 91 0.87 -9.75 2.86
N LEU A 92 -0.26 -10.38 2.53
CA LEU A 92 -1.22 -10.93 3.48
C LEU A 92 -0.79 -12.33 3.92
N LYS A 93 0.35 -12.42 4.64
CA LYS A 93 1.05 -13.67 4.98
C LYS A 93 0.19 -14.75 5.69
N ASN A 94 -0.92 -14.33 6.33
CA ASN A 94 -1.83 -15.20 7.08
C ASN A 94 -3.19 -15.39 6.39
N LEU A 95 -3.34 -14.97 5.13
CA LEU A 95 -4.57 -15.15 4.37
C LEU A 95 -4.84 -16.63 4.12
N LYS A 96 -5.95 -17.14 4.65
CA LYS A 96 -6.39 -18.55 4.56
C LYS A 96 -7.59 -18.75 3.65
N HIS A 97 -8.38 -17.69 3.47
CA HIS A 97 -9.57 -17.74 2.63
C HIS A 97 -9.61 -16.51 1.73
N LEU A 98 -9.56 -16.76 0.43
CA LEU A 98 -9.65 -15.76 -0.61
C LEU A 98 -10.83 -16.11 -1.52
N GLU A 99 -11.85 -15.26 -1.51
CA GLU A 99 -12.97 -15.35 -2.44
C GLU A 99 -13.06 -14.02 -3.19
N ILE A 100 -12.81 -14.05 -4.49
CA ILE A 100 -12.97 -12.88 -5.36
C ILE A 100 -13.80 -13.32 -6.55
N THR A 101 -15.06 -12.87 -6.60
CA THR A 101 -16.02 -13.27 -7.64
C THR A 101 -16.43 -12.07 -8.49
N ASN A 102 -16.85 -12.31 -9.73
CA ASN A 102 -17.31 -11.27 -10.67
C ASN A 102 -16.31 -10.12 -10.90
N ASN A 103 -15.02 -10.44 -11.00
CA ASN A 103 -13.95 -9.47 -11.26
C ASN A 103 -13.28 -9.71 -12.64
N LEU A 104 -12.35 -8.85 -13.03
CA LEU A 104 -11.63 -8.91 -14.32
C LEU A 104 -10.19 -9.39 -14.17
N ILE A 105 -9.95 -10.26 -13.19
CA ILE A 105 -8.61 -10.83 -12.91
C ILE A 105 -8.15 -11.64 -14.14
N LYS A 106 -7.01 -11.25 -14.70
CA LYS A 106 -6.45 -11.89 -15.91
C LYS A 106 -5.54 -13.07 -15.60
N GLU A 107 -4.86 -13.00 -14.46
CA GLU A 107 -3.87 -13.99 -14.06
C GLU A 107 -3.83 -14.17 -12.54
N ILE A 108 -3.45 -15.37 -12.11
CA ILE A 108 -3.08 -15.64 -10.72
C ILE A 108 -1.56 -15.45 -10.63
N PRO A 109 -1.05 -14.43 -9.90
CA PRO A 109 0.38 -14.13 -9.88
C PRO A 109 1.12 -15.21 -9.10
N ARG A 110 2.36 -15.51 -9.52
CA ARG A 110 3.19 -16.59 -8.94
C ARG A 110 3.38 -16.47 -7.43
N GLU A 111 3.42 -15.24 -6.92
CA GLU A 111 3.57 -14.93 -5.50
C GLU A 111 2.42 -15.45 -4.62
N ILE A 112 1.25 -15.78 -5.18
CA ILE A 112 0.17 -16.47 -4.45
C ILE A 112 0.66 -17.81 -3.88
N GLY A 113 1.63 -18.46 -4.53
CA GLY A 113 2.27 -19.68 -4.02
C GLY A 113 3.04 -19.50 -2.71
N SER A 114 3.32 -18.25 -2.29
CA SER A 114 3.97 -17.95 -1.01
C SER A 114 3.01 -17.89 0.18
N LEU A 115 1.69 -17.90 -0.07
CA LEU A 115 0.69 -17.94 1.00
C LEU A 115 0.77 -19.28 1.75
N LYS A 116 0.75 -19.21 3.08
CA LYS A 116 0.83 -20.40 3.94
C LYS A 116 -0.52 -21.13 3.94
N LYS A 117 -0.48 -22.46 3.96
CA LYS A 117 -1.66 -23.32 4.14
C LYS A 117 -2.21 -23.24 5.56
#